data_AF-A0AAU4B5C5-F1
#
_entry.id   AF-A0AAU4B5C5-F1
#
_cell.length_a   1.000
_cell.length_b   1.000
_cell.length_c   1.000
_cell.angle_alpha   90.00
_cell.angle_beta   90.00
_cell.angle_gamma   90.00
#
_symmetry.space_group_name_H-M   'P 1'
#
loop_
_entity.id
_entity.type
_entity.pdbx_description
1 polymer ?
#
loop_
_entity_poly.entity_id
_entity_poly.type
_entity_poly.pdbx_seq_one_letter_code
_entity_poly.pdbx_strand_id
1 'polypeptide(L)' 'MIKREIVSKQYQHNGGTARVEQDAGGHHYVTCSGCRTDQFAPGMAPALANLVAEHGNQSNPR' A
#
# COMPACT_ATOMS: atom_id res chain seq x y z
N MET A 1 -8.30 -14.38 -12.16
CA MET A 1 -7.95 -13.14 -11.43
C MET A 1 -8.06 -13.43 -9.95
N ILE A 2 -6.97 -13.30 -9.19
CA ILE A 2 -7.05 -13.39 -7.73
C ILE A 2 -7.79 -12.14 -7.27
N LYS A 3 -8.96 -12.33 -6.64
CA LYS A 3 -9.73 -11.22 -6.08
C LYS A 3 -8.99 -10.74 -4.83
N ARG A 4 -8.54 -9.47 -4.83
CA ARG A 4 -7.91 -8.82 -3.69
C ARG A 4 -8.85 -7.76 -3.14
N GLU A 5 -8.98 -7.69 -1.82
CA GLU A 5 -9.85 -6.73 -1.12
C GLU A 5 -9.03 -5.64 -0.45
N ILE A 6 -9.50 -4.40 -0.49
CA ILE A 6 -8.80 -3.28 0.15
C ILE A 6 -9.05 -3.36 1.67
N VAL A 7 -7.99 -3.52 2.45
CA VAL A 7 -8.05 -3.71 3.90
C VAL A 7 -7.43 -2.56 4.70
N SER A 8 -6.99 -1.50 4.03
CA SER A 8 -6.49 -0.28 4.67
C SER A 8 -7.23 0.98 4.22
N LYS A 9 -6.97 2.07 4.93
CA LYS A 9 -7.22 3.41 4.39
C LYS A 9 -6.37 3.63 3.13
N GLN A 10 -6.85 4.52 2.27
CA GLN A 10 -6.18 4.97 1.06
C GLN A 10 -5.35 6.21 1.37
N TYR A 11 -4.12 6.29 0.86
CA TYR A 11 -3.19 7.38 1.12
C TYR A 11 -2.64 7.95 -0.20
N GLN A 12 -2.46 9.26 -0.29
CA GLN A 12 -1.93 9.93 -1.49
C GLN A 12 -0.42 9.69 -1.63
N HIS A 13 0.03 9.00 -2.68
CA HIS A 13 1.43 8.63 -2.91
C HIS A 13 1.86 8.99 -4.33
N ASN A 14 2.91 9.81 -4.49
CA ASN A 14 3.54 10.14 -5.78
C ASN A 14 2.56 10.44 -6.94
N GLY A 15 1.52 11.25 -6.68
CA GLY A 15 0.49 11.61 -7.68
C GLY A 15 -0.57 10.53 -7.94
N GLY A 16 -0.56 9.46 -7.14
CA GLY A 16 -1.54 8.38 -7.10
C GLY A 16 -2.01 8.06 -5.69
N THR A 17 -2.64 6.90 -5.51
CA THR A 17 -3.19 6.47 -4.21
C THR A 17 -2.65 5.09 -3.83
N ALA A 18 -1.90 5.01 -2.73
CA ALA A 18 -1.43 3.77 -2.12
C ALA A 18 -2.44 3.19 -1.12
N ARG A 19 -2.53 1.86 -1.08
CA ARG A 19 -3.41 1.11 -0.18
C ARG A 19 -2.89 -0.31 0.02
N VAL A 20 -3.36 -0.97 1.07
CA VAL A 20 -3.10 -2.39 1.32
C VAL A 20 -4.29 -3.20 0.83
N GLU A 21 -4.00 -4.20 0.01
CA GLU A 21 -4.95 -5.18 -0.47
C GLU A 21 -4.61 -6.56 0.13
N GLN A 22 -5.63 -7.36 0.42
CA GLN A 22 -5.49 -8.72 0.95
C GLN A 22 -6.07 -9.72 -0.05
N ASP A 23 -5.37 -10.82 -0.30
CA ASP A 23 -5.90 -11.94 -1.08
C ASP A 23 -6.65 -12.96 -0.20
N ALA A 24 -7.31 -13.94 -0.83
CA ALA A 24 -8.03 -15.00 -0.12
C ALA A 24 -7.12 -15.92 0.74
N GLY A 25 -5.79 -15.88 0.54
CA GLY A 25 -4.80 -16.60 1.32
C GLY A 25 -4.31 -15.82 2.55
N GLY A 26 -4.78 -14.59 2.76
CA GLY A 26 -4.33 -13.72 3.86
C GLY A 26 -3.01 -13.01 3.57
N HIS A 27 -2.53 -13.04 2.33
CA HIS A 27 -1.35 -12.29 1.91
C HIS A 27 -1.70 -10.82 1.73
N HIS A 28 -0.80 -9.94 2.13
CA HIS A 28 -0.99 -8.50 2.04
C HIS A 28 -0.12 -7.93 0.92
N TYR A 29 -0.66 -6.97 0.20
CA TYR A 29 -0.02 -6.32 -0.94
C TYR A 29 -0.18 -4.82 -0.80
N VAL A 30 0.91 -4.07 -0.89
CA VAL A 30 0.86 -2.62 -1.01
C VAL A 30 0.72 -2.29 -2.50
N THR A 31 -0.43 -1.75 -2.88
CA THR A 31 -0.70 -1.34 -4.26
C THR A 31 -0.79 0.19 -4.34
N CYS A 32 -0.16 0.80 -5.35
CA CYS A 32 -0.41 2.19 -5.71
C CYS A 32 -1.22 2.29 -7.02
N SER A 33 -2.33 3.03 -6.98
CA SER A 33 -3.06 3.45 -8.17
C SER A 33 -2.41 4.72 -8.72
N GLY A 34 -1.61 4.62 -9.79
CA GLY A 34 -0.92 5.75 -10.45
C GLY A 34 0.61 5.65 -10.42
N CYS A 35 1.15 4.96 -9.42
CA CYS A 35 2.53 4.51 -9.34
C CYS A 35 2.50 2.98 -9.50
N ARG A 36 3.19 2.39 -10.47
CA ARG A 36 3.18 0.93 -10.68
C ARG A 36 3.99 0.20 -9.59
N THR A 37 3.54 0.25 -8.34
CA THR A 37 4.11 -0.48 -7.21
C THR A 37 3.09 -1.48 -6.70
N ASP A 38 3.44 -2.76 -6.76
CA ASP A 38 2.75 -3.89 -6.12
C ASP A 38 3.82 -4.66 -5.32
N GLN A 39 3.86 -4.43 -4.00
CA GLN A 39 4.81 -5.08 -3.11
C GLN A 39 4.08 -6.03 -2.17
N PHE A 40 4.48 -7.30 -2.22
CA PHE A 40 4.04 -8.27 -1.22
C PHE A 40 4.61 -7.92 0.16
N ALA A 41 3.76 -8.03 1.18
CA ALA A 41 4.12 -7.89 2.58
C ALA A 41 3.63 -9.12 3.37
N PRO A 42 4.48 -9.71 4.24
CA PRO A 42 4.12 -10.90 5.00
C PRO A 42 3.08 -10.65 6.12
N GLY A 43 2.55 -9.43 6.23
CA GLY A 43 1.54 -9.06 7.22
C GLY A 43 1.16 -7.58 7.17
N MET A 44 0.13 -7.19 7.93
CA MET A 44 -0.33 -5.80 7.98
C MET A 44 0.73 -4.85 8.55
N ALA A 45 1.46 -5.24 9.58
CA ALA A 45 2.50 -4.40 10.18
C ALA A 45 3.60 -4.00 9.17
N PRO A 46 4.23 -4.94 8.43
CA PRO A 46 5.19 -4.56 7.39
C PRO A 46 4.52 -3.87 6.18
N ALA A 47 3.27 -4.19 5.83
CA ALA A 47 2.55 -3.48 4.76
C ALA A 47 2.34 -2.00 5.11
N LEU A 48 1.92 -1.72 6.34
CA LEU A 48 1.78 -0.37 6.87
C LEU A 48 3.13 0.32 7.01
N ALA A 49 4.19 -0.39 7.44
CA ALA A 49 5.53 0.18 7.52
C ALA A 49 6.06 0.57 6.13
N ASN A 50 5.85 -0.25 5.09
CA ASN A 50 6.23 0.07 3.72
C ASN A 50 5.44 1.28 3.21
N LEU A 51 4.12 1.29 3.44
CA LEU A 51 3.27 2.41 3.07
C LEU A 51 3.72 3.68 3.82
N VAL A 52 4.01 3.62 5.11
CA VAL A 52 4.52 4.77 5.88
C VAL A 52 5.95 5.14 5.51
N ALA A 53 6.83 4.23 5.12
CA ALA A 53 8.20 4.54 4.73
C ALA A 53 8.23 5.25 3.36
N GLU A 54 7.41 4.78 2.41
CA GLU A 54 7.24 5.43 1.11
C GLU A 54 6.53 6.79 1.24
N HIS A 55 5.68 6.98 2.25
CA HIS A 55 5.04 8.27 2.58
C HIS A 55 5.81 9.15 3.56
N GLY A 56 6.71 8.60 4.36
CA GLY A 56 7.48 9.30 5.39
C GLY A 56 8.53 10.21 4.79
N ASN A 57 8.90 9.97 3.53
CA ASN A 57 9.66 10.91 2.70
C ASN A 57 8.78 11.98 2.00
N GLN A 58 7.45 11.92 2.15
CA GLN A 58 6.54 13.01 1.81
C GLN A 58 6.12 13.81 3.05
N SER A 59 6.92 13.74 4.13
CA SER A 59 6.84 14.67 5.24
C SER A 59 7.34 16.07 4.79
N ASN A 60 6.46 16.80 4.10
CA ASN A 60 6.50 18.26 3.89
C ASN A 60 7.46 18.79 2.80
N PRO A 61 6.96 19.64 1.87
CA PRO A 61 7.07 21.06 2.21
C PRO A 61 5.82 21.88 1.86
N ARG A 62 5.34 22.58 2.89
CA ARG A 62 4.63 23.87 2.89
C ARG A 62 3.11 23.85 2.75
#